data_AF-A0A931V8F5-F1
#
_entry.id   AF-A0A931V8F5-F1
#
_cell.length_a   1.000
_cell.length_b   1.000
_cell.length_c   1.000
_cell.angle_alpha   90.00
_cell.angle_beta   90.00
_cell.angle_gamma   90.00
#
_symmetry.space_group_name_H-M   'P 1'
#
loop_
_entity.id
_entity.type
_entity.pdbx_description
1 polymer ?
#
loop_
_entity_poly.entity_id
_entity_poly.type
_entity_poly.pdbx_seq_one_letter_code
_entity_poly.pdbx_strand_id
1 'polypeptide(L)'
;MKLLSFIVAIMLAVATAEADSKKPSSIQWKPEDCSSSLMLPENQFDVSQYGRGQYRIDGAMSQGHFNCIYITFQATNSLVPVSVSGARESTFTIKEQKVTWRTYQTVVEGRSVIRKEALLPNILPREKRGNGSDYIWIRIDADSQQIIDQLTPVAEGILQDAA
;
A
#
# COMPACT_ATOMS: atom_id res chain seq x y z
N MET A 1 19.37 1.99 -48.82
CA MET A 1 17.93 1.80 -48.52
C MET A 1 17.67 0.93 -47.29
N LYS A 2 18.42 -0.16 -47.04
CA LYS A 2 18.18 -1.05 -45.86
C LYS A 2 18.47 -0.43 -44.47
N LEU A 3 19.39 0.54 -44.39
CA LEU A 3 19.77 1.18 -43.12
C LEU A 3 18.69 2.14 -42.58
N LEU A 4 18.04 2.90 -43.46
CA LEU A 4 16.93 3.78 -43.07
C LEU A 4 15.73 2.97 -42.56
N SER A 5 15.44 1.82 -43.16
CA SER A 5 14.36 0.92 -42.72
C SER A 5 14.57 0.41 -41.30
N PHE A 6 15.83 0.15 -40.93
CA PHE A 6 16.19 -0.38 -39.61
C PHE A 6 16.07 0.68 -38.51
N ILE A 7 16.49 1.92 -38.80
CA ILE A 7 16.37 3.05 -37.87
C ILE A 7 14.89 3.40 -37.63
N VAL A 8 14.05 3.37 -38.67
CA VAL A 8 12.60 3.60 -38.54
C VAL A 8 11.94 2.49 -37.71
N ALA A 9 12.34 1.23 -37.87
CA ALA A 9 11.82 0.12 -37.07
C ALA A 9 12.22 0.21 -35.58
N ILE A 10 13.45 0.66 -35.29
CA ILE A 10 13.90 0.91 -33.91
C ILE A 10 13.12 2.08 -33.29
N MET A 11 12.95 3.18 -34.02
CA MET A 11 12.15 4.33 -33.56
C MET A 11 10.68 3.93 -33.31
N LEU A 12 10.09 3.09 -34.17
CA LEU A 12 8.74 2.57 -33.95
C LEU A 12 8.66 1.68 -32.70
N ALA A 13 9.66 0.83 -32.47
CA ALA A 13 9.71 -0.05 -31.31
C ALA A 13 9.88 0.73 -29.99
N VAL A 14 10.70 1.80 -30.00
CA VAL A 14 10.88 2.68 -28.83
C VAL A 14 9.61 3.50 -28.57
N ALA A 15 8.95 4.03 -29.61
CA ALA A 15 7.70 4.76 -29.46
C ALA A 15 6.52 3.88 -28.99
N THR A 16 6.51 2.58 -29.33
CA THR A 16 5.51 1.64 -28.80
C THR A 16 5.82 1.15 -27.37
N ALA A 17 7.07 1.25 -26.92
CA ALA A 17 7.45 0.92 -25.55
C ALA A 17 7.13 2.06 -24.55
N GLU A 18 7.07 3.31 -25.03
CA GLU A 18 6.75 4.50 -24.21
C GLU A 18 5.24 4.78 -24.08
N ALA A 19 4.38 4.02 -24.76
CA ALA A 19 2.94 4.30 -24.82
C ALA A 19 2.05 3.27 -24.11
N ASP A 20 2.60 2.44 -23.21
CA ASP A 20 1.77 1.69 -22.26
C ASP A 20 1.62 2.54 -21.00
N SER A 21 0.88 3.65 -21.11
CA SER A 21 0.51 4.45 -19.96
C SER A 21 -0.42 3.63 -19.09
N LYS A 22 0.17 2.96 -18.09
CA LYS A 22 -0.53 2.19 -17.06
C LYS A 22 -1.72 3.01 -16.55
N LYS A 23 -2.94 2.48 -16.61
CA LYS A 23 -4.12 3.27 -16.19
C LYS A 23 -3.96 3.74 -14.73
N PRO A 24 -4.41 4.96 -14.38
CA PRO A 24 -4.43 5.41 -13.00
C PRO A 24 -5.16 4.41 -12.11
N SER A 25 -4.49 3.99 -11.03
CA SER A 25 -5.07 3.09 -10.05
C SER A 25 -5.80 3.87 -8.97
N SER A 26 -6.89 3.31 -8.47
CA SER A 26 -7.62 3.86 -7.34
C SER A 26 -7.99 2.77 -6.35
N ILE A 27 -8.08 3.15 -5.08
CA ILE A 27 -8.66 2.31 -4.05
C ILE A 27 -10.15 2.58 -4.01
N GLN A 28 -10.92 1.63 -4.54
CA GLN A 28 -12.36 1.64 -4.48
C GLN A 28 -12.82 0.96 -3.20
N TRP A 29 -12.95 1.75 -2.13
CA TRP A 29 -13.44 1.26 -0.85
C TRP A 29 -14.88 0.77 -0.98
N LYS A 30 -15.28 -0.19 -0.14
CA LYS A 30 -16.70 -0.47 0.03
C LYS A 30 -17.37 0.74 0.69
N PRO A 31 -18.64 1.05 0.36
CA PRO A 31 -19.35 2.17 0.97
C PRO A 31 -19.42 2.13 2.51
N GLU A 32 -19.34 0.94 3.10
CA GLU A 32 -19.27 0.71 4.55
C GLU A 32 -17.92 1.10 5.19
N ASP A 33 -16.85 1.12 4.38
CA ASP A 33 -15.48 1.44 4.78
C ASP A 33 -15.14 2.91 4.52
N CYS A 34 -15.56 3.46 3.37
CA CYS A 34 -15.38 4.85 2.97
C CYS A 34 -16.35 5.22 1.83
N SER A 35 -16.81 6.47 1.80
CA SER A 35 -17.72 6.97 0.75
C SER A 35 -17.01 7.46 -0.52
N SER A 36 -15.69 7.67 -0.48
CA SER A 36 -14.93 8.33 -1.54
C SER A 36 -13.73 7.49 -1.99
N SER A 37 -13.59 7.23 -3.29
CA SER A 37 -12.43 6.50 -3.81
C SER A 37 -11.14 7.32 -3.65
N LEU A 38 -10.02 6.65 -3.36
CA LEU A 38 -8.70 7.29 -3.31
C LEU A 38 -7.95 7.05 -4.61
N MET A 39 -7.57 8.10 -5.33
CA MET A 39 -6.66 7.98 -6.48
C MET A 39 -5.23 7.80 -5.97
N LEU A 40 -4.52 6.81 -6.51
CA LEU A 40 -3.09 6.66 -6.25
C LEU A 40 -2.26 7.44 -7.26
N PRO A 41 -0.99 7.77 -6.95
CA PRO A 41 -0.07 8.38 -7.90
C PRO A 41 -0.07 7.64 -9.23
N GLU A 42 -0.29 8.38 -10.31
CA GLU A 42 -0.47 7.81 -11.65
C GLU A 42 0.73 6.96 -12.05
N ASN A 43 0.43 5.82 -12.69
CA ASN A 43 1.40 4.92 -13.30
C ASN A 43 2.41 4.27 -12.33
N GLN A 44 2.27 4.47 -11.02
CA GLN A 44 3.22 3.96 -10.02
C GLN A 44 2.74 2.69 -9.32
N PHE A 45 1.43 2.55 -9.14
CA PHE A 45 0.85 1.51 -8.30
C PHE A 45 -0.31 0.76 -8.97
N ASP A 46 -0.50 -0.49 -8.58
CA ASP A 46 -1.73 -1.28 -8.81
C ASP A 46 -2.43 -1.52 -7.49
N VAL A 47 -3.75 -1.67 -7.52
CA VAL A 47 -4.55 -1.99 -6.34
C VAL A 47 -5.34 -3.26 -6.58
N SER A 48 -5.33 -4.15 -5.59
CA SER A 48 -6.18 -5.33 -5.57
C SER A 48 -6.91 -5.46 -4.23
N GLN A 49 -8.18 -5.88 -4.29
CA GLN A 49 -8.93 -6.29 -3.12
C GLN A 49 -8.87 -7.82 -3.02
N TYR A 50 -8.30 -8.34 -1.94
CA TYR A 50 -8.15 -9.79 -1.72
C TYR A 50 -9.10 -10.35 -0.66
N GLY A 51 -9.82 -9.47 0.03
CA GLY A 51 -10.85 -9.82 1.00
C GLY A 51 -11.75 -8.62 1.28
N ARG A 52 -12.86 -8.84 2.01
CA ARG A 52 -13.72 -7.74 2.42
C ARG A 52 -12.94 -6.79 3.34
N GLY A 53 -12.87 -5.51 2.96
CA GLY A 53 -12.10 -4.50 3.71
C GLY A 53 -10.58 -4.74 3.67
N GLN A 54 -10.08 -5.54 2.73
CA GLN A 54 -8.66 -5.91 2.65
C GLN A 54 -8.09 -5.58 1.28
N TYR A 55 -7.16 -4.65 1.25
CA TYR A 55 -6.59 -4.08 0.04
C TYR A 55 -5.06 -4.25 0.04
N ARG A 56 -4.52 -4.52 -1.14
CA ARG A 56 -3.09 -4.61 -1.41
C ARG A 56 -2.74 -3.60 -2.50
N ILE A 57 -1.66 -2.87 -2.28
CA ILE A 57 -1.12 -1.86 -3.19
C ILE A 57 0.25 -2.35 -3.63
N ASP A 58 0.36 -2.64 -4.92
CA ASP A 58 1.54 -3.19 -5.57
C ASP A 58 2.27 -2.08 -6.32
N GLY A 59 3.60 -2.07 -6.26
CA GLY A 59 4.46 -1.14 -7.00
C GLY A 59 5.57 -1.88 -7.75
N ALA A 60 6.55 -1.15 -8.27
CA ALA A 60 7.63 -1.73 -9.07
C ALA A 60 8.50 -2.78 -8.34
N MET A 61 8.52 -2.76 -7.01
CA MET A 61 9.31 -3.70 -6.19
C MET A 61 8.51 -4.89 -5.68
N SER A 62 7.20 -4.94 -5.95
CA SER A 62 6.32 -5.97 -5.41
C SER A 62 6.67 -7.35 -5.96
N GLN A 63 6.71 -8.33 -5.08
CA GLN A 63 7.03 -9.73 -5.39
C GLN A 63 6.01 -10.66 -4.75
N GLY A 64 4.96 -11.00 -5.50
CA GLY A 64 3.87 -11.83 -4.99
C GLY A 64 3.13 -11.14 -3.85
N HIS A 65 3.30 -11.65 -2.62
CA HIS A 65 2.71 -11.08 -1.40
C HIS A 65 3.66 -10.17 -0.62
N PHE A 66 4.88 -9.94 -1.13
CA PHE A 66 5.93 -9.20 -0.44
C PHE A 66 6.25 -7.89 -1.14
N ASN A 67 6.82 -6.94 -0.39
CA ASN A 67 7.18 -5.61 -0.88
C ASN A 67 5.94 -4.85 -1.40
N CYS A 68 4.82 -5.00 -0.69
CA CYS A 68 3.53 -4.37 -0.96
C CYS A 68 3.05 -3.62 0.28
N ILE A 69 2.12 -2.68 0.08
CA ILE A 69 1.40 -2.02 1.17
C ILE A 69 0.04 -2.70 1.33
N TYR A 70 -0.29 -3.10 2.55
CA TYR A 70 -1.56 -3.71 2.90
C TYR A 70 -2.37 -2.76 3.77
N ILE A 71 -3.66 -2.60 3.43
CA ILE A 71 -4.64 -1.85 4.22
C ILE A 71 -5.78 -2.79 4.56
N THR A 72 -6.03 -2.99 5.85
CA THR A 72 -7.10 -3.86 6.35
C THR A 72 -7.99 -3.09 7.31
N PHE A 73 -9.29 -3.05 7.02
CA PHE A 73 -10.29 -2.55 7.95
C PHE A 73 -10.66 -3.63 8.95
N GLN A 74 -10.69 -3.26 10.23
CA GLN A 74 -11.07 -4.18 11.29
C GLN A 74 -11.87 -3.48 12.39
N ALA A 75 -12.69 -4.25 13.10
CA ALA A 75 -13.53 -3.75 14.18
C ALA A 75 -12.74 -3.47 15.48
N THR A 76 -11.60 -4.12 15.67
CA THR A 76 -10.87 -4.13 16.95
C THR A 76 -9.66 -3.21 16.94
N ASN A 77 -9.42 -2.55 18.08
CA ASN A 77 -8.22 -1.75 18.34
C ASN A 77 -7.01 -2.61 18.75
N SER A 78 -6.72 -3.70 18.04
CA SER A 78 -5.62 -4.58 18.41
C SER A 78 -4.93 -5.16 17.19
N LEU A 79 -3.60 -5.18 17.23
CA LEU A 79 -2.77 -5.92 16.29
C LEU A 79 -2.58 -7.36 16.79
N VAL A 80 -2.31 -8.27 15.87
CA VAL A 80 -1.98 -9.65 16.20
C VAL A 80 -0.56 -9.96 15.68
N PRO A 81 0.42 -10.21 16.57
CA PRO A 81 0.32 -10.20 18.04
C PRO A 81 0.18 -8.79 18.62
N VAL A 82 -0.38 -8.69 19.83
CA VAL A 82 -0.60 -7.40 20.52
C VAL A 82 0.72 -6.68 20.79
N SER A 83 1.74 -7.42 21.23
CA SER A 83 3.09 -6.91 21.46
C SER A 83 4.12 -7.81 20.78
N VAL A 84 5.25 -7.21 20.40
CA VAL A 84 6.40 -7.94 19.83
C VAL A 84 7.65 -7.46 20.54
N SER A 85 8.37 -8.40 21.15
CA SER A 85 9.64 -8.11 21.81
C SER A 85 10.68 -7.64 20.79
N GLY A 86 11.42 -6.57 21.14
CA GLY A 86 12.48 -6.02 20.28
C GLY A 86 11.97 -5.25 19.06
N ALA A 87 10.67 -4.99 18.95
CA ALA A 87 10.15 -4.13 17.89
C ALA A 87 10.61 -2.68 18.06
N ARG A 88 11.00 -2.05 16.95
CA ARG A 88 11.37 -0.64 16.89
C ARG A 88 10.15 0.19 16.57
N GLU A 89 9.93 1.25 17.35
CA GLU A 89 8.82 2.16 17.13
C GLU A 89 9.28 3.45 16.42
N SER A 90 8.46 3.92 15.49
CA SER A 90 8.58 5.23 14.87
C SER A 90 7.19 5.83 14.73
N THR A 91 7.06 7.14 14.56
CA THR A 91 5.73 7.79 14.58
C THR A 91 5.57 8.76 13.44
N PHE A 92 4.35 8.89 12.95
CA PHE A 92 3.93 9.89 11.98
C PHE A 92 2.59 10.48 12.41
N THR A 93 2.18 11.57 11.79
CA THR A 93 0.94 12.28 12.14
C THR A 93 -0.01 12.31 10.95
N ILE A 94 -1.29 12.05 11.19
CA ILE A 94 -2.38 12.23 10.23
C ILE A 94 -3.42 13.16 10.84
N LYS A 95 -3.71 14.29 10.17
CA LYS A 95 -4.61 15.39 10.58
C LYS A 95 -4.32 16.10 11.92
N GLU A 96 -3.88 15.36 12.92
CA GLU A 96 -3.55 15.76 14.31
C GLU A 96 -3.30 14.52 15.18
N GLN A 97 -3.67 13.32 14.69
CA GLN A 97 -3.47 12.06 15.37
C GLN A 97 -2.05 11.53 15.15
N LYS A 98 -1.35 11.29 16.25
CA LYS A 98 -0.08 10.55 16.25
C LYS A 98 -0.34 9.06 16.07
N VAL A 99 0.24 8.48 15.02
CA VAL A 99 0.18 7.05 14.72
C VAL A 99 1.57 6.44 14.93
N THR A 100 1.61 5.29 15.61
CA THR A 100 2.85 4.57 15.90
C THR A 100 3.02 3.41 14.94
N TRP A 101 4.08 3.45 14.16
CA TRP A 101 4.61 2.29 13.47
C TRP A 101 5.38 1.40 14.45
N ARG A 102 5.16 0.10 14.33
CA ARG A 102 5.97 -0.94 14.93
C ARG A 102 6.70 -1.71 13.82
N THR A 103 8.02 -1.83 13.93
CA THR A 103 8.87 -2.51 12.93
C THR A 103 9.66 -3.64 13.57
N TYR A 104 9.61 -4.85 13.00
CA TYR A 104 10.26 -6.04 13.55
C TYR A 104 10.47 -7.13 12.50
N GLN A 105 11.39 -8.07 12.77
CA GLN A 105 11.56 -9.25 11.92
C GLN A 105 10.54 -10.34 12.25
N THR A 106 9.98 -10.97 11.23
CA THR A 106 9.03 -12.07 11.37
C THR A 106 9.07 -13.02 10.18
N VAL A 107 8.28 -14.08 10.22
CA VAL A 107 8.16 -15.05 9.12
C VAL A 107 6.74 -15.01 8.58
N VAL A 108 6.60 -14.79 7.28
CA VAL A 108 5.33 -14.77 6.56
C VAL A 108 5.43 -15.77 5.42
N GLU A 109 4.51 -16.73 5.37
CA GLU A 109 4.48 -17.78 4.33
C GLU A 109 5.83 -18.53 4.18
N GLY A 110 6.53 -18.75 5.31
CA GLY A 110 7.84 -19.41 5.32
C GLY A 110 9.03 -18.53 4.93
N ARG A 111 8.80 -17.24 4.61
CA ARG A 111 9.83 -16.27 4.25
C ARG A 111 10.14 -15.32 5.42
N SER A 112 11.42 -15.12 5.71
CA SER A 112 11.86 -14.11 6.69
C SER A 112 11.72 -12.72 6.08
N VAL A 113 11.02 -11.83 6.79
CA VAL A 113 10.72 -10.46 6.33
C VAL A 113 10.83 -9.46 7.48
N ILE A 114 10.98 -8.20 7.11
CA ILE A 114 10.78 -7.07 8.00
C ILE A 114 9.32 -6.65 7.87
N ARG A 115 8.56 -6.76 8.95
CA ARG A 115 7.21 -6.22 9.05
C ARG A 115 7.26 -4.83 9.64
N LYS A 116 6.62 -3.88 8.97
CA LYS A 116 6.31 -2.55 9.52
C LYS A 116 4.81 -2.36 9.49
N GLU A 117 4.20 -2.14 10.65
CA GLU A 117 2.75 -2.06 10.77
C GLU A 117 2.30 -0.99 11.76
N ALA A 118 1.12 -0.44 11.53
CA ALA A 118 0.48 0.52 12.41
C ALA A 118 -1.03 0.27 12.45
N LEU A 119 -1.63 0.65 13.58
CA LEU A 119 -3.07 0.62 13.76
C LEU A 119 -3.55 2.02 14.09
N LEU A 120 -4.61 2.46 13.43
CA LEU A 120 -5.22 3.75 13.66
C LEU A 120 -6.75 3.61 13.62
N PRO A 121 -7.50 4.51 14.28
CA PRO A 121 -8.94 4.65 14.04
C PRO A 121 -9.22 4.84 12.55
N ASN A 122 -10.41 4.42 12.12
CA ASN A 122 -10.84 4.69 10.75
C ASN A 122 -11.04 6.20 10.56
N ILE A 123 -10.06 6.80 9.90
CA ILE A 123 -9.99 8.23 9.56
C ILE A 123 -10.79 8.61 8.31
N LEU A 124 -11.32 7.63 7.57
CA LEU A 124 -11.95 7.88 6.28
C LEU A 124 -13.36 8.46 6.45
N PRO A 125 -13.76 9.39 5.56
CA PRO A 125 -15.13 9.89 5.53
C PRO A 125 -16.08 8.74 5.15
N ARG A 126 -17.00 8.40 6.06
CA ARG A 126 -18.01 7.35 5.82
C ARG A 126 -19.29 7.62 6.56
N GLU A 127 -20.40 7.21 5.97
CA GLU A 127 -21.65 6.97 6.71
C GLU A 127 -21.48 5.64 7.45
N LYS A 128 -21.26 5.66 8.77
CA LYS A 128 -21.07 4.42 9.55
C LYS A 128 -22.30 3.51 9.40
N ARG A 129 -22.20 2.49 8.56
CA ARG A 129 -23.20 1.42 8.40
C ARG A 129 -22.67 0.16 9.09
N GLY A 130 -23.18 -0.12 10.29
CA GLY A 130 -22.75 -1.27 11.10
C GLY A 130 -21.45 -1.04 11.89
N ASN A 131 -20.89 -2.13 12.45
CA ASN A 131 -19.76 -2.12 13.40
C ASN A 131 -18.43 -2.60 12.80
N GLY A 132 -18.32 -2.71 11.47
CA GLY A 132 -17.31 -3.58 10.82
C GLY A 132 -15.89 -3.03 10.64
N SER A 133 -15.67 -1.72 10.80
CA SER A 133 -14.44 -1.07 10.29
C SER A 133 -14.05 0.16 11.09
N ASP A 134 -13.98 0.04 12.41
CA ASP A 134 -13.64 1.15 13.32
C ASP A 134 -12.14 1.48 13.34
N TYR A 135 -11.30 0.58 12.81
CA TYR A 135 -9.85 0.74 12.74
C TYR A 135 -9.31 0.36 11.37
N ILE A 136 -8.19 0.97 11.01
CA ILE A 136 -7.38 0.64 9.84
C ILE A 136 -6.06 0.06 10.35
N TRP A 137 -5.74 -1.15 9.90
CA TRP A 137 -4.43 -1.76 10.03
C TRP A 137 -3.67 -1.57 8.72
N ILE A 138 -2.57 -0.83 8.78
CA ILE A 138 -1.64 -0.69 7.67
C ILE A 138 -0.40 -1.53 7.92
N ARG A 139 0.07 -2.26 6.91
CA ARG A 139 1.17 -3.21 7.03
C ARG A 139 2.01 -3.24 5.76
N ILE A 140 3.32 -3.32 5.93
CA ILE A 140 4.31 -3.60 4.88
C ILE A 140 5.10 -4.82 5.35
N ASP A 141 5.16 -5.84 4.50
CA ASP A 141 6.03 -7.01 4.68
C ASP A 141 7.10 -6.96 3.59
N ALA A 142 8.35 -6.65 3.97
CA ALA A 142 9.42 -6.40 3.01
C ALA A 142 10.68 -7.20 3.28
N ASP A 143 11.44 -7.46 2.22
CA ASP A 143 12.68 -8.25 2.28
C ASP A 143 13.86 -7.49 2.87
N SER A 144 13.82 -6.16 2.81
CA SER A 144 14.95 -5.31 3.21
C SER A 144 14.48 -4.00 3.81
N GLN A 145 15.34 -3.39 4.63
CA GLN A 145 15.08 -2.09 5.23
C GLN A 145 14.95 -1.01 4.16
N GLN A 146 15.71 -1.10 3.06
CA GLN A 146 15.62 -0.18 1.93
C GLN A 146 14.20 -0.13 1.34
N ILE A 147 13.54 -1.29 1.20
CA ILE A 147 12.17 -1.35 0.70
C ILE A 147 11.18 -0.76 1.72
N ILE A 148 11.38 -1.05 3.01
CA ILE A 148 10.60 -0.40 4.09
C ILE A 148 10.72 1.12 3.99
N ASP A 149 11.93 1.64 3.85
CA ASP A 149 12.19 3.08 3.83
C ASP A 149 11.57 3.76 2.60
N GLN A 150 11.48 3.03 1.47
CA GLN A 150 10.81 3.52 0.26
C GLN A 150 9.29 3.46 0.33
N LEU A 151 8.72 2.38 0.89
CA LEU A 151 7.27 2.19 0.96
C LEU A 151 6.60 2.93 2.13
N THR A 152 7.34 3.19 3.22
CA THR A 152 6.80 3.92 4.39
C THR A 152 6.21 5.28 4.01
N PRO A 153 6.94 6.21 3.35
CA PRO A 153 6.38 7.52 3.01
C PRO A 153 5.19 7.42 2.03
N VAL A 154 5.17 6.40 1.17
CA VAL A 154 4.04 6.14 0.27
C VAL A 154 2.80 5.72 1.07
N ALA A 155 2.96 4.78 2.01
CA ALA A 155 1.90 4.34 2.91
C ALA A 155 1.35 5.48 3.76
N GLU A 156 2.22 6.35 4.27
CA GLU A 156 1.83 7.54 5.04
C GLU A 156 1.07 8.55 4.16
N GLY A 157 1.56 8.82 2.95
CA GLY A 157 0.89 9.71 1.99
C GLY A 157 -0.50 9.21 1.59
N ILE A 158 -0.65 7.91 1.34
CA ILE A 158 -1.95 7.28 1.07
C ILE A 158 -2.94 7.52 2.22
N LEU A 159 -2.49 7.37 3.47
CA LEU A 159 -3.35 7.62 4.63
C LEU A 159 -3.64 9.12 4.82
N GLN A 160 -2.70 9.99 4.52
CA GLN A 160 -2.88 11.45 4.59
C GLN A 160 -3.90 11.93 3.57
N ASP A 161 -3.81 11.47 2.32
CA ASP A 161 -4.73 11.84 1.25
C ASP A 161 -6.14 11.27 1.46
N ALA A 162 -6.22 10.12 2.13
CA ALA A 162 -7.49 9.46 2.42
C ALA A 162 -8.20 10.04 3.66
N ALA A 163 -7.47 10.70 4.56
CA ALA A 163 -8.02 11.34 5.75
C ALA A 163 -8.85 12.55 5.32
#